data_AF-I9WGR6-F1
#
_entry.id   AF-I9WGR6-F1
#
_cell.length_a   1.000
_cell.length_b   1.000
_cell.length_c   1.000
_cell.angle_alpha   90.00
_cell.angle_beta   90.00
_cell.angle_gamma   90.00
#
_symmetry.space_group_name_H-M   'P 1'
#
loop_
_entity.id
_entity.type
_entity.pdbx_description
1 polymer ?
#
loop_
_entity_poly.entity_id
_entity_poly.type
_entity_poly.pdbx_seq_one_letter_code
_entity_poly.pdbx_strand_id
1 'polypeptide(L)'
;MGWEDQSVERFGRDAALPNEMQGRWADMDDPSCELIIQGGEVICFGQSVRYDYKLIGTDDGALTVSLKVDDEALEDTFQRSNITELVVTPEGDFHAYNVKFASQFERVRSRPDGS
;
A
#
# COMPACT_ATOMS: atom_id res chain seq x y z
N MET A 1 13.60 -16.03 24.69
CA MET A 1 13.66 -15.12 23.53
C MET A 1 12.73 -15.70 22.50
N GLY A 2 11.45 -15.30 22.54
CA GLY A 2 10.50 -15.69 21.50
C GLY A 2 10.81 -14.82 20.30
N TRP A 3 11.37 -15.42 19.26
CA TRP A 3 11.38 -14.78 17.96
C TRP A 3 9.96 -15.00 17.47
N GLU A 4 9.10 -14.02 17.74
CA GLU A 4 7.73 -14.04 17.25
C GLU A 4 7.82 -14.15 15.73
N ASP A 5 7.20 -15.21 15.22
CA ASP A 5 7.04 -15.50 13.81
C ASP A 5 6.25 -14.33 13.21
N GLN A 6 6.96 -13.28 12.78
CA GLN A 6 6.40 -12.29 11.88
C GLN A 6 6.18 -13.03 10.57
N SER A 7 5.02 -13.70 10.44
CA SER A 7 4.65 -14.45 9.24
C SER A 7 4.47 -13.47 8.09
N VAL A 8 5.56 -13.14 7.40
CA VAL A 8 5.51 -12.38 6.16
C VAL A 8 5.21 -13.35 5.03
N GLU A 9 4.02 -13.23 4.46
CA GLU A 9 3.56 -14.09 3.39
C GLU A 9 3.79 -13.42 2.03
N ARG A 10 4.46 -14.15 1.13
CA ARG A 10 4.67 -13.69 -0.25
C ARG A 10 3.48 -14.06 -1.12
N PHE A 11 2.89 -13.07 -1.77
CA PHE A 11 1.81 -13.25 -2.73
C PHE A 11 2.18 -12.66 -4.10
N GLY A 12 1.75 -13.31 -5.18
CA GLY A 12 1.87 -12.74 -6.53
C GLY A 12 0.99 -11.50 -6.72
N ARG A 13 1.24 -10.73 -7.77
CA ARG A 13 0.44 -9.55 -8.13
C ARG A 13 -1.07 -9.83 -8.24
N ASP A 14 -1.47 -10.97 -8.80
CA ASP A 14 -2.88 -11.36 -8.98
C ASP A 14 -3.66 -11.57 -7.68
N ALA A 15 -2.98 -11.87 -6.56
CA ALA A 15 -3.65 -11.99 -5.28
C ALA A 15 -4.19 -10.63 -4.81
N ALA A 16 -5.34 -10.60 -4.16
CA ALA A 16 -5.86 -9.35 -3.62
C ALA A 16 -4.99 -8.83 -2.46
N LEU A 17 -4.85 -7.51 -2.35
CA LEU A 17 -4.40 -6.87 -1.12
C LEU A 17 -5.44 -7.06 0.00
N PRO A 18 -5.04 -6.96 1.28
CA PRO A 18 -5.94 -7.12 2.41
C PRO A 18 -7.15 -6.19 2.33
N ASN A 19 -8.28 -6.64 2.88
CA ASN A 19 -9.55 -5.93 2.74
C ASN A 19 -9.48 -4.52 3.36
N GLU A 20 -8.73 -4.36 4.45
CA GLU A 20 -8.54 -3.07 5.09
C GLU A 20 -8.05 -1.99 4.13
N MET A 21 -7.13 -2.34 3.22
CA MET A 21 -6.50 -1.43 2.24
C MET A 21 -7.39 -1.15 1.02
N GLN A 22 -8.41 -1.97 0.76
CA GLN A 22 -9.23 -1.86 -0.45
C GLN A 22 -10.01 -0.54 -0.51
N GLY A 23 -10.23 -0.03 -1.72
CA GLY A 23 -11.00 1.18 -1.97
C GLY A 23 -10.15 2.38 -2.38
N ARG A 24 -10.69 3.59 -2.16
CA ARG A 24 -10.09 4.86 -2.58
C ARG A 24 -9.72 5.69 -1.35
N TRP A 25 -8.53 6.24 -1.42
CA TRP A 25 -7.91 7.03 -0.37
C TRP A 25 -7.34 8.31 -0.99
N ALA A 26 -7.43 9.41 -0.27
CA ALA A 26 -6.88 10.70 -0.67
C ALA A 26 -5.76 11.07 0.28
N ASP A 27 -4.67 11.61 -0.24
CA ASP A 27 -3.56 12.10 0.58
C ASP A 27 -4.06 13.26 1.46
N MET A 28 -3.59 13.28 2.70
CA MET A 28 -4.03 14.26 3.71
C MET A 28 -3.48 15.67 3.42
N ASP A 29 -2.29 15.77 2.82
CA ASP A 29 -1.66 17.05 2.47
C ASP A 29 -2.15 17.57 1.11
N ASP A 30 -2.30 16.67 0.13
CA ASP A 30 -2.81 16.99 -1.20
C ASP A 30 -3.97 16.07 -1.62
N PRO A 31 -5.24 16.48 -1.47
CA PRO A 31 -6.39 15.62 -1.78
C PRO A 31 -6.58 15.35 -3.28
N SER A 32 -5.80 15.98 -4.17
CA SER A 32 -5.77 15.61 -5.59
C SER A 32 -4.94 14.35 -5.85
N CYS A 33 -4.09 14.01 -4.89
CA CYS A 33 -3.27 12.81 -4.86
C CYS A 33 -4.06 11.65 -4.27
N GLU A 34 -4.38 10.67 -5.11
CA GLU A 34 -5.24 9.57 -4.71
C GLU A 34 -4.50 8.24 -4.78
N LEU A 35 -4.79 7.39 -3.80
CA LEU A 35 -4.38 6.00 -3.75
C LEU A 35 -5.63 5.13 -3.88
N ILE A 36 -5.67 4.34 -4.94
CA ILE A 36 -6.78 3.42 -5.24
C ILE A 36 -6.22 2.01 -5.21
N ILE A 37 -6.85 1.16 -4.40
CA ILE A 37 -6.51 -0.26 -4.27
C ILE A 37 -7.73 -1.09 -4.63
N GLN A 38 -7.58 -1.93 -5.65
CA GLN A 38 -8.65 -2.77 -6.17
C GLN A 38 -8.11 -4.17 -6.45
N GLY A 39 -8.46 -5.12 -5.57
CA GLY A 39 -7.86 -6.45 -5.59
C GLY A 39 -6.35 -6.34 -5.41
N GLY A 40 -5.58 -6.82 -6.38
CA GLY A 40 -4.11 -6.72 -6.41
C GLY A 40 -3.60 -5.45 -7.08
N GLU A 41 -4.46 -4.63 -7.70
CA GLU A 41 -4.01 -3.44 -8.39
C GLU A 41 -3.87 -2.25 -7.43
N VAL A 42 -2.74 -1.55 -7.55
CA VAL A 42 -2.44 -0.34 -6.77
C VAL A 42 -2.22 0.79 -7.78
N ILE A 43 -3.01 1.85 -7.66
CA ILE A 43 -2.91 3.05 -8.48
C ILE A 43 -2.66 4.21 -7.54
N CYS A 44 -1.56 4.92 -7.73
CA CYS A 44 -1.21 6.06 -6.91
C CYS A 44 -0.92 7.28 -7.79
N PHE A 45 -1.48 8.44 -7.44
CA PHE A 45 -1.37 9.66 -8.24
C PHE A 45 -1.82 9.45 -9.70
N GLY A 46 -2.83 8.58 -9.91
CA GLY A 46 -3.30 8.19 -11.25
C GLY A 46 -2.33 7.31 -12.05
N GLN A 47 -1.26 6.82 -11.45
CA GLN A 47 -0.28 5.90 -12.06
C GLN A 47 -0.40 4.50 -11.44
N SER A 48 -0.54 3.48 -12.28
CA SER A 48 -0.55 2.09 -11.82
C SER A 48 0.84 1.67 -11.36
N VAL A 49 0.96 1.23 -10.12
CA VAL A 49 2.21 0.71 -9.55
C VAL A 49 2.47 -0.67 -10.16
N ARG A 50 3.57 -0.78 -10.91
CA ARG A 50 4.00 -2.03 -11.53
C ARG A 50 4.95 -2.79 -10.62
N TYR A 51 4.44 -3.85 -10.01
CA TYR A 51 5.18 -4.75 -9.13
C TYR A 51 4.90 -6.20 -9.52
N ASP A 52 5.83 -7.11 -9.24
CA ASP A 52 5.71 -8.54 -9.57
C ASP A 52 5.08 -9.33 -8.43
N TYR A 53 5.47 -9.01 -7.19
CA TYR A 53 4.98 -9.68 -6.00
C TYR A 53 4.90 -8.72 -4.82
N LYS A 54 4.17 -9.15 -3.79
CA LYS A 54 4.00 -8.42 -2.54
C LYS A 54 4.30 -9.32 -1.36
N LEU A 55 4.76 -8.70 -0.30
CA LEU A 55 4.99 -9.31 1.00
C LEU A 55 3.97 -8.72 1.96
N ILE A 56 3.08 -9.52 2.50
CA ILE A 56 2.07 -9.09 3.47
C ILE A 56 2.49 -9.61 4.82
N GLY A 57 2.58 -8.73 5.81
CA GLY A 57 2.88 -9.08 7.19
C GLY A 57 2.14 -8.17 8.15
N THR A 58 2.22 -8.50 9.43
CA THR A 58 1.69 -7.65 10.50
C THR A 58 2.82 -7.38 11.48
N ASP A 59 3.08 -6.11 11.77
CA ASP A 59 4.09 -5.65 12.71
C ASP A 59 3.43 -4.74 13.75
N ASP A 60 3.55 -5.08 15.04
CA ASP A 60 2.91 -4.36 16.16
C ASP A 60 1.40 -4.11 15.97
N GLY A 61 0.70 -5.02 15.29
CA GLY A 61 -0.74 -4.87 14.96
C GLY A 61 -1.04 -3.96 13.77
N ALA A 62 -0.03 -3.34 13.15
CA ALA A 62 -0.16 -2.66 11.88
C ALA A 62 0.01 -3.66 10.72
N LEU A 63 -0.88 -3.58 9.74
CA LEU A 63 -0.83 -4.39 8.53
C LEU A 63 0.12 -3.74 7.54
N THR A 64 1.21 -4.44 7.20
CA THR A 64 2.25 -3.97 6.30
C THR A 64 2.26 -4.77 5.01
N VAL A 65 2.30 -4.07 3.88
CA VAL A 65 2.42 -4.67 2.55
C VAL A 65 3.58 -4.02 1.80
N SER A 66 4.64 -4.79 1.56
CA SER A 66 5.78 -4.34 0.75
C SER A 66 5.65 -4.85 -0.68
N LEU A 67 5.65 -3.94 -1.65
CA LEU A 67 5.60 -4.22 -3.08
C LEU A 67 7.03 -4.38 -3.62
N LYS A 68 7.26 -5.42 -4.43
CA LYS A 68 8.58 -5.73 -4.98
C LYS A 68 8.52 -6.19 -6.43
N VAL A 69 9.65 -6.06 -7.10
CA VAL A 69 9.90 -6.55 -8.46
C VAL A 69 10.87 -7.72 -8.42
N ASP A 70 10.81 -8.62 -9.40
CA ASP A 70 11.73 -9.76 -9.50
C ASP A 70 13.08 -9.33 -10.13
N ASP A 71 13.03 -8.35 -11.03
CA ASP A 71 14.20 -7.75 -11.67
C ASP A 71 14.96 -6.80 -10.72
N GLU A 72 16.08 -7.25 -10.15
CA GLU A 72 16.97 -6.44 -9.30
C GLU A 72 17.49 -5.17 -10.01
N ALA A 73 17.69 -5.24 -11.33
CA ALA A 73 18.11 -4.08 -12.12
C ALA A 73 17.07 -2.95 -12.16
N LEU A 74 15.78 -3.29 -11.97
CA LEU A 74 14.69 -2.33 -11.91
C LEU A 74 14.37 -1.90 -10.48
N GLU A 75 14.87 -2.62 -9.47
CA GLU A 75 14.53 -2.39 -8.06
C GLU A 75 14.83 -0.94 -7.63
N ASP A 76 16.02 -0.41 -7.92
CA ASP A 76 16.41 0.95 -7.51
C ASP A 76 15.51 2.02 -8.15
N THR A 77 15.12 1.82 -9.42
CA THR A 77 14.21 2.73 -10.12
C THR A 77 12.78 2.59 -9.60
N PHE A 78 12.32 1.37 -9.37
CA PHE A 78 11.01 1.08 -8.80
C PHE A 78 10.88 1.74 -7.43
N GLN A 79 11.86 1.53 -6.55
CA GLN A 79 11.91 2.08 -5.21
C GLN A 79 11.91 3.61 -5.18
N ARG A 80 12.41 4.28 -6.23
CA ARG A 80 12.50 5.74 -6.34
C ARG A 80 11.32 6.42 -7.03
N SER A 81 10.52 5.66 -7.75
CA SER A 81 9.42 6.18 -8.58
C SER A 81 8.04 5.67 -8.18
N ASN A 82 7.96 4.58 -7.42
CA ASN A 82 6.70 3.95 -7.03
C ASN A 82 6.63 3.68 -5.53
N ILE A 83 5.43 3.61 -4.99
CA ILE A 83 5.25 3.14 -3.61
C ILE A 83 5.81 1.72 -3.49
N THR A 84 6.62 1.53 -2.46
CA THR A 84 7.22 0.24 -2.11
C THR A 84 6.58 -0.38 -0.89
N GLU A 85 5.96 0.42 -0.03
CA GLU A 85 5.41 -0.07 1.22
C GLU A 85 4.10 0.64 1.57
N LEU A 86 3.15 -0.15 2.06
CA LEU A 86 1.79 0.23 2.38
C LEU A 86 1.53 -0.25 3.82
N VAL A 87 1.18 0.64 4.73
CA VAL A 87 0.97 0.30 6.15
C VAL A 87 -0.38 0.82 6.61
N VAL A 88 -1.24 -0.06 7.09
CA VAL A 88 -2.47 0.32 7.78
C VAL A 88 -2.26 0.14 9.27
N THR A 89 -2.33 1.24 10.03
CA THR A 89 -2.22 1.21 11.49
C THR A 89 -3.47 0.55 12.08
N PRO A 90 -3.40 0.02 13.32
CA PRO A 90 -4.59 -0.49 14.02
C PRO A 90 -5.67 0.59 14.24
N GLU A 91 -5.30 1.87 14.18
CA GLU A 91 -6.21 3.02 14.26
C GLU A 91 -6.99 3.24 12.95
N GLY A 92 -6.55 2.62 11.86
CA GLY A 92 -7.16 2.70 10.53
C GLY A 92 -6.54 3.77 9.62
N ASP A 93 -5.43 4.38 10.03
CA ASP A 93 -4.66 5.29 9.19
C ASP A 93 -3.89 4.51 8.14
N PHE A 94 -3.89 5.01 6.91
CA PHE A 94 -3.17 4.39 5.82
C PHE A 94 -1.96 5.22 5.43
N HIS A 95 -0.78 4.64 5.55
CA HIS A 95 0.47 5.24 5.12
C HIS A 95 1.02 4.51 3.89
N ALA A 96 1.55 5.28 2.94
CA ALA A 96 2.32 4.75 1.83
C ALA A 96 3.71 5.36 1.81
N TYR A 97 4.71 4.51 1.56
CA TYR A 97 6.12 4.88 1.63
C TYR A 97 6.85 4.51 0.33
N ASN A 98 7.82 5.35 0.02
CA ASN A 98 8.85 5.19 -1.02
C ASN A 98 10.18 5.69 -0.42
N VAL A 99 11.32 5.38 -1.02
CA VAL A 99 12.63 5.92 -0.59
C VAL A 99 12.74 7.44 -0.61
N LYS A 100 11.82 8.15 -1.27
CA LYS A 100 11.80 9.62 -1.37
C LYS A 100 10.73 10.29 -0.54
N PHE A 101 9.66 9.60 -0.17
CA PHE A 101 8.52 10.22 0.52
C PHE A 101 7.74 9.23 1.38
N ALA A 102 7.04 9.79 2.36
CA ALA A 102 6.05 9.12 3.19
C ALA A 102 4.79 9.97 3.15
N SER A 103 3.68 9.37 2.73
CA SER A 103 2.38 10.04 2.64
C SER A 103 1.36 9.32 3.50
N GLN A 104 0.51 10.08 4.17
CA GLN A 104 -0.65 9.57 4.89
C GLN A 104 -1.90 9.83 4.07
N PHE A 105 -2.74 8.81 3.96
CA PHE A 105 -3.98 8.84 3.20
C PHE A 105 -5.18 8.61 4.12
N GLU A 106 -6.23 9.38 3.89
CA GLU A 106 -7.53 9.20 4.52
C GLU A 106 -8.49 8.50 3.56
N ARG A 107 -9.35 7.62 4.10
CA ARG A 107 -10.34 6.92 3.28
C ARG A 107 -11.32 7.96 2.73
N VAL A 108 -11.44 8.02 1.39
CA VAL A 108 -12.46 8.85 0.76
C VAL A 108 -13.81 8.20 1.03
N ARG A 109 -14.51 8.69 2.06
CA ARG A 109 -15.91 8.34 2.26
C ARG A 109 -16.65 8.91 1.06
N SER A 110 -17.13 8.03 0.17
CA SER A 110 -18.20 8.43 -0.73
C SER A 110 -19.31 8.96 0.16
N ARG A 111 -19.57 10.29 0.13
CA ARG A 111 -20.73 10.85 0.79
C ARG A 111 -21.92 9.99 0.35
N PRO A 112 -22.75 9.46 1.27
CA PRO A 112 -24.09 9.14 0.84
C PRO A 112 -24.65 10.46 0.32
N ASP A 113 -24.92 10.50 -0.98
CA ASP A 113 -25.67 11.57 -1.62
C ASP A 113 -26.98 11.68 -0.84
N GLY A 114 -27.01 12.65 0.08
CA GLY A 114 -28.11 12.91 0.98
C GLY A 114 -29.05 13.84 0.27
N SER A 115 -30.09 13.23 -0.30
CA SER A 115 -31.24 13.81 -0.99
C SER A 115 -31.98 14.89 -0.21
#